data_AF-A0A3N7EVA9-F1
#
_entry.id   AF-A0A3N7EVA9-F1
#
_cell.length_a   1.000
_cell.length_b   1.000
_cell.length_c   1.000
_cell.angle_alpha   90.00
_cell.angle_beta   90.00
_cell.angle_gamma   90.00
#
_symmetry.space_group_name_H-M   'P 1'
#
loop_
_entity.id
_entity.type
_entity.pdbx_description
1 polymer ?
#
loop_
_entity_poly.entity_id
_entity_poly.type
_entity_poly.pdbx_seq_one_letter_code
_entity_poly.pdbx_strand_id
1 'polypeptide(L)'
;MDDTCAVCADALEWVAYGPCLHKEVCSTCIIRLRFICNDFHCCICKSESNTIFVTKALGDCTRMISDFKGLGGVNGKEGKVGECWYHEGTKAYFDDFDHYKMIKAMCRLSCNVCNKKDGGSKEFNSVEQLKGHLFHKHRLFMCGLCLEGRKIFTSEQKLYNRAQWTQHVRTGDSVVDGSESERGRFTGHPMCEFCENRFYGDNELYLHMSTEHFTCHICPRQHPEQYEYFNS
;
A
#
# COMPACT_ATOMS: atom_id res chain seq x y z
N MET A 1 -11.27 7.28 25.29
CA MET A 1 -10.69 6.05 24.69
C MET A 1 -11.00 6.14 23.20
N ASP A 2 -10.28 7.00 22.46
CA ASP A 2 -10.51 7.23 21.02
C ASP A 2 -9.24 7.75 20.30
N ASP A 3 -8.05 7.40 20.78
CA ASP A 3 -6.78 7.91 20.24
C ASP A 3 -6.08 6.92 19.31
N THR A 4 -6.82 5.98 18.71
CA THR A 4 -6.29 4.95 17.81
C THR A 4 -6.99 4.98 16.45
N CYS A 5 -6.23 4.74 15.39
CA CYS A 5 -6.70 4.73 14.02
C CYS A 5 -7.69 3.58 13.80
N ALA A 6 -8.87 3.88 13.25
CA ALA A 6 -9.89 2.88 12.93
C ALA A 6 -9.46 1.87 11.84
N VAL A 7 -8.34 2.12 11.15
CA VAL A 7 -7.82 1.25 10.09
C VAL A 7 -6.61 0.42 10.57
N CYS A 8 -5.59 1.05 11.14
CA CYS A 8 -4.36 0.35 11.54
C CYS A 8 -4.23 0.10 13.04
N ALA A 9 -5.15 0.60 13.86
CA ALA A 9 -5.11 0.54 15.33
C ALA A 9 -3.90 1.22 16.00
N ASP A 10 -3.01 1.88 15.24
CA ASP A 10 -1.92 2.70 15.78
C ASP A 10 -2.45 4.02 16.38
N ALA A 11 -1.64 4.66 17.21
CA ALA A 11 -1.98 5.97 17.80
C ALA A 11 -2.25 7.05 16.74
N LEU A 12 -3.32 7.82 16.93
CA LEU A 12 -3.66 8.97 16.08
C LEU A 12 -2.79 10.18 16.46
N GLU A 13 -1.62 10.30 15.83
CA GLU A 13 -0.80 11.52 15.93
C GLU A 13 -1.15 12.55 14.86
N TRP A 14 -1.49 12.06 13.66
CA TRP A 14 -1.87 12.85 12.51
C TRP A 14 -3.13 12.26 11.88
N VAL A 15 -4.11 13.12 11.62
CA VAL A 15 -5.39 12.73 11.01
C VAL A 15 -5.53 13.34 9.63
N ALA A 16 -6.28 12.67 8.78
CA ALA A 16 -6.67 13.21 7.49
C ALA A 16 -8.18 13.08 7.31
N TYR A 17 -8.84 14.17 6.98
CA TYR A 17 -10.29 14.20 6.83
C TYR A 17 -10.72 15.04 5.62
N GLY A 18 -11.85 14.69 5.03
CA GLY A 18 -12.49 15.46 3.96
C GLY A 18 -13.66 16.29 4.47
N PRO A 19 -14.54 16.81 3.59
CA PRO A 19 -15.72 17.60 3.98
C PRO A 19 -16.70 16.89 4.92
N CYS A 20 -16.63 15.56 5.02
CA CYS A 20 -17.42 14.76 5.96
C CYS A 20 -16.88 14.78 7.40
N LEU A 21 -15.70 15.38 7.64
CA LEU A 21 -15.09 15.62 8.95
C LEU A 21 -14.79 14.39 9.83
N HIS A 22 -14.90 13.17 9.31
CA HIS A 22 -14.43 11.97 10.01
C HIS A 22 -12.90 12.00 10.16
N LYS A 23 -12.42 12.06 11.40
CA LYS A 23 -11.02 12.16 11.83
C LYS A 23 -10.50 10.89 12.53
N GLU A 24 -11.28 9.81 12.52
CA GLU A 24 -10.98 8.54 13.18
C GLU A 24 -9.88 7.72 12.48
N VAL A 25 -9.27 8.24 11.40
CA VAL A 25 -8.27 7.54 10.59
C VAL A 25 -6.99 8.37 10.48
N CYS A 26 -5.85 7.72 10.65
CA CYS A 26 -4.56 8.39 10.57
C CYS A 26 -4.27 8.86 9.12
N SER A 27 -3.45 9.91 9.01
CA SER A 27 -3.09 10.45 7.71
C SER A 27 -2.44 9.41 6.81
N THR A 28 -1.59 8.54 7.34
CA THR A 28 -0.88 7.52 6.57
C THR A 28 -1.85 6.53 5.91
N CYS A 29 -2.87 6.06 6.63
CA CYS A 29 -3.89 5.16 6.07
C CYS A 29 -4.71 5.82 4.96
N ILE A 30 -5.16 7.07 5.15
CA ILE A 30 -5.90 7.80 4.11
C ILE A 30 -5.02 8.06 2.88
N ILE A 31 -3.75 8.44 3.08
CA ILE A 31 -2.80 8.66 1.99
C ILE A 31 -2.54 7.35 1.23
N ARG A 32 -2.39 6.20 1.91
CA ARG A 32 -2.26 4.89 1.24
C ARG A 32 -3.46 4.59 0.35
N LEU A 33 -4.68 4.82 0.82
CA LEU A 33 -5.88 4.63 0.01
C LEU A 33 -5.89 5.50 -1.24
N ARG A 34 -5.58 6.80 -1.09
CA ARG A 34 -5.59 7.76 -2.20
C ARG A 34 -4.47 7.50 -3.19
N PHE A 35 -3.25 7.29 -2.71
CA PHE A 35 -2.06 7.20 -3.56
C PHE A 35 -1.85 5.81 -4.15
N ILE A 36 -2.08 4.75 -3.37
CA ILE A 36 -1.77 3.37 -3.77
C ILE A 36 -3.02 2.68 -4.34
N CYS A 37 -4.18 2.88 -3.71
CA CYS A 37 -5.42 2.24 -4.14
C CYS A 37 -6.23 3.11 -5.10
N ASN A 38 -5.82 4.36 -5.36
CA ASN A 38 -6.58 5.34 -6.13
C ASN A 38 -8.03 5.51 -5.62
N ASP A 39 -8.23 5.36 -4.30
CA ASP A 39 -9.52 5.46 -3.64
C ASP A 39 -9.66 6.80 -2.89
N PHE A 40 -10.62 7.61 -3.32
CA PHE A 40 -10.88 8.96 -2.82
C PHE A 40 -12.08 9.02 -1.87
N HIS A 41 -12.62 7.87 -1.45
CA HIS A 41 -13.74 7.80 -0.52
C HIS A 41 -13.29 7.86 0.95
N CYS A 42 -14.15 8.39 1.81
CA CYS A 42 -13.97 8.32 3.26
C CYS A 42 -14.09 6.86 3.74
N CYS A 43 -13.16 6.38 4.56
CA CYS A 43 -13.20 5.02 5.10
C CYS A 43 -14.44 4.75 5.95
N ILE A 44 -14.95 5.79 6.62
CA ILE A 44 -16.04 5.72 7.58
C ILE A 44 -17.40 5.79 6.87
N CYS A 45 -17.70 6.91 6.19
CA CYS A 45 -19.01 7.14 5.60
C CYS A 45 -19.10 6.88 4.08
N LYS A 46 -18.00 6.48 3.44
CA LYS A 46 -17.91 6.22 1.99
C LYS A 46 -18.21 7.41 1.08
N SER A 47 -18.38 8.62 1.61
CA SER A 47 -18.52 9.81 0.78
C SER A 47 -17.25 10.07 -0.02
N GLU A 48 -17.39 10.32 -1.32
CA GLU A 48 -16.29 10.71 -2.19
C GLU A 48 -15.76 12.10 -1.80
N SER A 49 -14.43 12.25 -1.78
CA SER A 49 -13.79 13.52 -1.49
C SER A 49 -12.53 13.68 -2.33
N ASN A 50 -12.55 14.65 -3.24
CA ASN A 50 -11.40 14.97 -4.08
C ASN A 50 -10.33 15.80 -3.36
N THR A 51 -10.59 16.27 -2.14
CA THR A 51 -9.65 17.07 -1.35
C THR A 51 -9.76 16.71 0.11
N ILE A 52 -8.62 16.42 0.74
CA ILE A 52 -8.53 16.20 2.18
C ILE A 52 -7.60 17.22 2.83
N PHE A 53 -7.78 17.38 4.13
CA PHE A 53 -6.91 18.17 4.99
C PHE A 53 -6.25 17.27 6.02
N VAL A 54 -4.96 17.48 6.22
CA VAL A 54 -4.10 16.72 7.12
C VAL A 54 -3.58 17.66 8.19
N THR A 55 -3.75 17.26 9.44
CA THR A 55 -3.34 18.04 10.62
C THR A 55 -3.02 17.14 11.79
N LYS A 56 -2.37 17.72 12.79
CA LYS A 56 -2.01 17.01 14.02
C LYS A 56 -3.26 16.73 14.85
N ALA A 57 -3.39 15.51 15.33
CA ALA A 57 -4.45 15.13 16.25
C ALA A 57 -4.15 15.68 17.64
N LEU A 58 -4.99 16.59 18.12
CA LEU A 58 -4.87 17.23 19.43
C LEU A 58 -6.17 17.07 20.23
N GLY A 59 -6.84 15.92 20.08
CA GLY A 59 -8.14 15.63 20.68
C GLY A 59 -9.19 16.69 20.30
N ASP A 60 -9.75 17.36 21.31
CA ASP A 60 -10.72 18.44 21.16
C ASP A 60 -10.14 19.71 20.53
N CYS A 61 -8.82 19.89 20.59
CA CYS A 61 -8.10 21.02 19.99
C CYS A 61 -7.64 20.75 18.55
N THR A 62 -8.02 19.61 17.97
CA THR A 62 -7.67 19.29 16.57
C THR A 62 -8.25 20.36 15.65
N ARG A 63 -7.40 20.96 14.81
CA ARG A 63 -7.83 21.99 13.85
C ARG A 63 -8.88 21.41 12.92
N MET A 64 -9.95 22.16 12.71
CA MET A 64 -11.01 21.81 11.77
C MET A 64 -11.16 22.90 10.72
N ILE A 65 -11.30 22.47 9.47
CA ILE A 65 -11.60 23.34 8.34
C ILE A 65 -12.87 22.79 7.71
N SER A 66 -13.92 23.59 7.74
CA SER A 66 -15.20 23.27 7.10
C SER A 66 -15.25 23.77 5.66
N ASP A 67 -14.56 24.87 5.35
CA ASP A 67 -14.50 25.41 4.01
C ASP A 67 -13.29 24.90 3.21
N PHE A 68 -13.47 23.75 2.56
CA PHE A 68 -12.49 23.20 1.62
C PHE A 68 -12.39 23.99 0.31
N LYS A 69 -13.34 24.87 -0.01
CA LYS A 69 -13.28 25.73 -1.21
C LYS A 69 -12.31 26.89 -0.99
N GLY A 70 -12.16 27.36 0.24
CA GLY A 70 -11.24 28.42 0.64
C GLY A 70 -9.75 28.04 0.62
N LEU A 71 -9.40 26.75 0.53
CA LEU A 71 -8.00 26.25 0.51
C LEU A 71 -7.24 26.55 -0.80
N GLY A 72 -7.79 27.40 -1.67
CA GLY A 72 -7.23 27.74 -2.97
C GLY A 72 -7.80 26.85 -4.07
N GLY A 73 -8.46 27.49 -5.04
CA GLY A 73 -9.08 26.81 -6.17
C GLY A 73 -8.04 26.12 -7.05
N VAL A 74 -8.13 24.79 -7.11
CA VAL A 74 -7.90 23.87 -8.25
C VAL A 74 -7.02 24.45 -9.38
N ASN A 75 -5.81 24.90 -9.06
CA ASN A 75 -4.74 25.15 -10.02
C ASN A 75 -3.51 24.38 -9.53
N GLY A 76 -3.72 23.06 -9.38
CA GLY A 76 -2.86 22.08 -8.75
C GLY A 76 -1.39 22.23 -9.13
N LYS A 77 -0.64 22.89 -8.26
CA LYS A 77 0.82 22.84 -8.27
C LYS A 77 1.25 22.36 -6.91
N GLU A 78 1.94 21.24 -6.91
CA GLU A 78 2.67 20.69 -5.77
C GLU A 78 3.44 21.80 -5.03
N GLY A 79 3.29 21.89 -3.70
CA GLY A 79 4.03 22.85 -2.87
C GLY A 79 3.14 23.79 -2.05
N LYS A 80 3.66 24.97 -1.71
CA LYS A 80 3.00 25.89 -0.77
C LYS A 80 1.79 26.58 -1.41
N VAL A 81 0.64 26.53 -0.75
CA VAL A 81 -0.62 27.17 -1.14
C VAL A 81 -1.18 27.94 0.05
N GLY A 82 -1.07 29.27 0.04
CA GLY A 82 -1.42 30.11 1.18
C GLY A 82 -0.58 29.74 2.41
N GLU A 83 -1.24 29.40 3.50
CA GLU A 83 -0.61 28.93 4.75
C GLU A 83 -0.40 27.41 4.79
N CYS A 84 -0.93 26.68 3.81
CA CYS A 84 -0.87 25.22 3.76
C CYS A 84 0.12 24.72 2.69
N TRP A 85 0.36 23.41 2.67
CA TRP A 85 1.14 22.71 1.66
C TRP A 85 0.26 21.69 0.94
N TYR A 86 0.30 21.68 -0.39
CA TYR A 86 -0.50 20.79 -1.21
C TYR A 86 0.38 19.69 -1.82
N HIS A 87 -0.05 18.44 -1.64
CA HIS A 87 0.51 17.27 -2.32
C HIS A 87 -0.45 16.82 -3.43
N GLU A 88 0.00 16.93 -4.68
CA GLU A 88 -0.81 16.71 -5.87
C GLU A 88 -1.28 15.26 -5.96
N GLY A 89 -0.34 14.30 -5.78
CA GLY A 89 -0.62 12.87 -5.95
C GLY A 89 -1.66 12.31 -4.98
N THR A 90 -1.92 12.98 -3.85
CA THR A 90 -2.91 12.56 -2.86
C THR A 90 -4.08 13.54 -2.73
N LYS A 91 -4.03 14.66 -3.47
CA LYS A 91 -4.93 15.81 -3.33
C LYS A 91 -5.13 16.22 -1.87
N ALA A 92 -4.03 16.30 -1.12
CA ALA A 92 -4.05 16.56 0.31
C ALA A 92 -3.41 17.90 0.64
N TYR A 93 -4.05 18.65 1.54
CA TYR A 93 -3.50 19.86 2.14
C TYR A 93 -2.97 19.55 3.53
N PHE A 94 -1.83 20.14 3.88
CA PHE A 94 -1.15 19.98 5.16
C PHE A 94 -0.95 21.36 5.79
N ASP A 95 -1.26 21.50 7.07
CA ASP A 95 -0.88 22.70 7.84
C ASP A 95 0.52 22.63 8.45
N ASP A 96 1.15 21.45 8.41
CA ASP A 96 2.52 21.23 8.87
C ASP A 96 3.46 20.87 7.71
N PHE A 97 4.61 21.56 7.66
CA PHE A 97 5.58 21.40 6.58
C PHE A 97 6.40 20.11 6.68
N ASP A 98 6.75 19.68 7.89
CA ASP A 98 7.56 18.49 8.10
C ASP A 98 6.75 17.23 7.80
N HIS A 99 5.47 17.22 8.19
CA HIS A 99 4.55 16.13 7.85
C HIS A 99 4.27 16.06 6.34
N TYR A 100 4.08 17.21 5.68
CA TYR A 100 4.00 17.28 4.23
C TYR A 100 5.24 16.68 3.54
N LYS A 101 6.45 17.06 4.00
CA LYS A 101 7.71 16.52 3.47
C LYS A 101 7.82 15.01 3.67
N MET A 102 7.40 14.51 4.83
CA MET A 102 7.42 13.09 5.13
C MET A 102 6.48 12.31 4.20
N ILE A 103 5.22 12.75 4.06
CA ILE A 103 4.26 12.10 3.13
C ILE A 103 4.79 12.17 1.69
N LYS A 104 5.26 13.32 1.25
CA LYS A 104 5.85 13.49 -0.09
C LYS A 104 7.01 12.52 -0.31
N ALA A 105 7.87 12.33 0.69
CA ALA A 105 8.97 11.36 0.63
C ALA A 105 8.47 9.91 0.53
N MET A 106 7.41 9.55 1.25
CA MET A 106 6.81 8.20 1.19
C MET A 106 6.15 7.91 -0.16
N CYS A 107 5.53 8.91 -0.78
CA CYS A 107 4.89 8.79 -2.10
C CYS A 107 5.90 8.74 -3.27
N ARG A 108 7.20 8.97 -3.03
CA ARG A 108 8.22 8.92 -4.09
C ARG A 108 8.64 7.49 -4.43
N LEU A 109 8.75 7.22 -5.73
CA LEU A 109 9.46 6.05 -6.24
C LEU A 109 10.97 6.31 -6.12
N SER A 110 11.57 5.88 -5.01
CA SER A 110 13.00 6.05 -4.75
C SER A 110 13.66 4.79 -4.20
N CYS A 111 14.98 4.72 -4.34
CA CYS A 111 15.74 3.59 -3.81
C CYS A 111 16.09 3.79 -2.33
N ASN A 112 15.46 3.01 -1.45
CA ASN A 112 15.73 3.03 -0.01
C ASN A 112 17.19 2.76 0.37
N VAL A 113 17.93 2.01 -0.46
CA VAL A 113 19.34 1.68 -0.19
C VAL A 113 20.26 2.85 -0.52
N CYS A 114 20.02 3.56 -1.61
CA CYS A 114 20.74 4.78 -1.97
C CYS A 114 20.47 5.91 -0.97
N ASN A 115 19.20 6.10 -0.59
CA ASN A 115 18.79 7.16 0.34
C ASN A 115 19.54 7.05 1.69
N LYS A 116 19.86 5.83 2.13
CA LYS A 116 20.60 5.59 3.39
C LYS A 116 22.11 5.77 3.30
N LYS A 117 22.72 5.59 2.11
CA LYS A 117 24.18 5.50 1.97
C LYS A 117 24.86 6.77 1.50
N ASP A 118 24.19 7.60 0.70
CA ASP A 118 24.87 8.67 -0.05
C ASP A 118 24.20 10.05 0.04
N GLY A 119 23.07 10.17 0.76
CA GLY A 119 22.25 11.40 0.76
C GLY A 119 21.63 11.75 -0.61
N GLY A 120 22.05 11.09 -1.69
CA GLY A 120 21.47 11.19 -3.02
C GLY A 120 20.18 10.38 -3.13
N SER A 121 19.04 11.06 -3.06
CA SER A 121 17.76 10.45 -3.40
C SER A 121 17.66 10.24 -4.91
N LYS A 122 17.87 8.99 -5.36
CA LYS A 122 17.61 8.65 -6.76
C LYS A 122 16.14 8.35 -6.94
N GLU A 123 15.45 9.28 -7.61
CA GLU A 123 14.04 9.17 -7.97
C GLU A 123 13.88 8.45 -9.32
N PHE A 124 12.78 7.71 -9.45
CA PHE A 124 12.43 6.94 -10.65
C PHE A 124 11.03 7.31 -11.11
N ASN A 125 10.79 7.24 -12.42
CA ASN A 125 9.49 7.57 -13.00
C ASN A 125 8.59 6.33 -13.14
N SER A 126 9.12 5.11 -12.90
CA SER A 126 8.34 3.88 -12.91
C SER A 126 8.92 2.82 -11.98
N VAL A 127 8.05 1.88 -11.55
CA VAL A 127 8.44 0.73 -10.71
C VAL A 127 9.47 -0.15 -11.44
N GLU A 128 9.36 -0.31 -12.75
CA GLU A 128 10.33 -1.10 -13.54
C GLU A 128 11.73 -0.48 -13.55
N GLN A 129 11.83 0.85 -13.62
CA GLN A 129 13.13 1.54 -13.51
C GLN A 129 13.76 1.32 -12.12
N LEU A 130 12.95 1.38 -11.06
CA LEU A 130 13.41 1.11 -9.70
C LEU A 130 13.85 -0.35 -9.54
N LYS A 131 13.08 -1.32 -10.04
CA LYS A 131 13.43 -2.76 -10.03
C LYS A 131 14.75 -3.02 -10.77
N GLY A 132 14.90 -2.46 -11.96
CA GLY A 132 16.15 -2.55 -12.73
C GLY A 132 17.33 -1.95 -11.96
N HIS A 133 17.15 -0.78 -11.35
CA HIS A 133 18.19 -0.18 -10.52
C HIS A 133 18.59 -1.06 -9.34
N LEU A 134 17.63 -1.58 -8.58
CA LEU A 134 17.88 -2.48 -7.44
C LEU A 134 18.65 -3.73 -7.87
N PHE A 135 18.28 -4.30 -9.01
CA PHE A 135 18.95 -5.47 -9.56
C PHE A 135 20.41 -5.18 -9.97
N HIS A 136 20.65 -4.11 -10.73
CA HIS A 136 21.98 -3.81 -11.27
C HIS A 136 22.94 -3.21 -10.25
N LYS A 137 22.48 -2.28 -9.41
CA LYS A 137 23.33 -1.55 -8.43
C LYS A 137 23.41 -2.25 -7.08
N HIS A 138 22.34 -2.91 -6.64
CA HIS A 138 22.26 -3.45 -5.28
C HIS A 138 22.18 -4.98 -5.22
N ARG A 139 22.00 -5.67 -6.36
CA ARG A 139 21.74 -7.12 -6.41
C ARG A 139 20.54 -7.53 -5.55
N LEU A 140 19.56 -6.64 -5.44
CA LEU A 140 18.33 -6.81 -4.68
C LEU A 140 17.12 -6.85 -5.61
N PHE A 141 16.07 -7.51 -5.15
CA PHE A 141 14.83 -7.75 -5.87
C PHE A 141 13.64 -7.36 -4.99
N MET A 142 12.60 -6.83 -5.63
CA MET A 142 11.26 -6.74 -5.05
C MET A 142 10.43 -7.91 -5.57
N CYS A 143 9.61 -8.52 -4.71
CA CYS A 143 8.69 -9.57 -5.14
C CYS A 143 7.54 -8.94 -5.94
N GLY A 144 7.38 -9.35 -7.22
CA GLY A 144 6.33 -8.81 -8.10
C GLY A 144 4.92 -9.02 -7.55
N LEU A 145 4.64 -10.22 -7.03
CA LEU A 145 3.36 -10.56 -6.42
C LEU A 145 3.06 -9.66 -5.22
N CYS A 146 4.06 -9.39 -4.36
CA CYS A 146 3.90 -8.45 -3.25
C CYS A 146 3.75 -7.00 -3.70
N LEU A 147 4.41 -6.57 -4.78
CA LEU A 147 4.24 -5.21 -5.31
C LEU A 147 2.82 -4.98 -5.81
N GLU A 148 2.20 -6.00 -6.40
CA GLU A 148 0.83 -5.92 -6.91
C GLU A 148 -0.22 -6.09 -5.78
N GLY A 149 0.01 -7.07 -4.90
CA GLY A 149 -0.93 -7.47 -3.86
C GLY A 149 -0.86 -6.65 -2.56
N ARG A 150 0.33 -6.24 -2.10
CA ARG A 150 0.46 -5.44 -0.87
C ARG A 150 0.27 -3.96 -1.15
N LYS A 151 -0.81 -3.38 -0.59
CA LYS A 151 -1.13 -1.95 -0.71
C LYS A 151 -0.34 -1.09 0.29
N ILE A 152 0.98 -1.17 0.21
CA ILE A 152 1.95 -0.40 1.01
C ILE A 152 2.83 0.47 0.12
N PHE A 153 3.44 1.52 0.66
CA PHE A 153 4.28 2.40 -0.16
C PHE A 153 5.47 1.62 -0.73
N THR A 154 5.95 2.01 -1.89
CA THR A 154 7.12 1.39 -2.52
C THR A 154 8.36 1.45 -1.62
N SER A 155 8.47 2.50 -0.81
CA SER A 155 9.52 2.64 0.21
C SER A 155 9.39 1.67 1.40
N GLU A 156 8.22 1.07 1.60
CA GLU A 156 7.96 0.06 2.64
C GLU A 156 8.13 -1.37 2.12
N GLN A 157 8.29 -1.55 0.81
CA GLN A 157 8.46 -2.87 0.20
C GLN A 157 9.77 -3.51 0.62
N LYS A 158 9.70 -4.81 0.93
CA LYS A 158 10.84 -5.63 1.32
C LYS A 158 11.76 -5.87 0.12
N LEU A 159 13.05 -5.85 0.38
CA LEU A 159 14.11 -6.08 -0.60
C LEU A 159 14.84 -7.38 -0.28
N TYR A 160 14.95 -8.24 -1.27
CA TYR A 160 15.53 -9.58 -1.12
C TYR A 160 16.77 -9.72 -1.98
N ASN A 161 17.80 -10.42 -1.51
CA ASN A 161 18.80 -10.97 -2.42
C ASN A 161 18.22 -12.19 -3.18
N ARG A 162 18.97 -12.76 -4.13
CA ARG A 162 18.46 -13.87 -4.95
C ARG A 162 18.00 -15.09 -4.14
N ALA A 163 18.78 -15.51 -3.14
CA ALA A 163 18.46 -16.67 -2.31
C ALA A 163 17.23 -16.39 -1.42
N GLN A 164 17.21 -15.22 -0.77
CA GLN A 164 16.09 -14.77 0.06
C GLN A 164 14.80 -14.63 -0.75
N TRP A 165 14.89 -14.13 -1.99
CA TRP A 165 13.73 -14.01 -2.87
C TRP A 165 13.16 -15.38 -3.24
N THR A 166 14.02 -16.34 -3.59
CA THR A 166 13.58 -17.71 -3.87
C THR A 166 12.94 -18.36 -2.65
N GLN A 167 13.49 -18.14 -1.46
CA GLN A 167 12.93 -18.62 -0.21
C GLN A 167 11.56 -17.96 0.10
N HIS A 168 11.49 -16.62 0.04
CA HIS A 168 10.26 -15.85 0.20
C HIS A 168 9.12 -16.38 -0.69
N VAL A 169 9.41 -16.61 -1.97
CA VAL A 169 8.42 -17.06 -2.94
C VAL A 169 7.96 -18.50 -2.69
N ARG A 170 8.84 -19.38 -2.20
CA ARG A 170 8.56 -20.82 -2.06
C ARG A 170 8.00 -21.21 -0.69
N THR A 171 8.52 -20.62 0.38
CA THR A 171 8.28 -21.03 1.77
C THR A 171 7.91 -19.88 2.69
N GLY A 172 8.07 -18.62 2.25
CA GLY A 172 7.67 -17.42 3.02
C GLY A 172 8.42 -17.24 4.34
N ASP A 173 9.62 -17.81 4.45
CA ASP A 173 10.41 -17.90 5.68
C ASP A 173 11.82 -17.31 5.52
N SER A 174 12.01 -16.40 4.57
CA SER A 174 13.30 -15.72 4.46
C SER A 174 13.51 -14.82 5.69
N VAL A 175 14.77 -14.56 6.04
CA VAL A 175 15.11 -13.62 7.13
C VAL A 175 14.47 -12.24 6.94
N VAL A 176 14.18 -11.84 5.69
CA VAL A 176 13.55 -10.56 5.36
C VAL A 176 12.03 -10.61 5.62
N ASP A 177 11.41 -11.80 5.60
CA ASP A 177 9.99 -12.00 5.85
C ASP A 177 9.58 -11.73 7.30
N GLY A 178 10.54 -11.74 8.23
CA GLY A 178 10.32 -11.49 9.65
C GLY A 178 10.10 -12.79 10.42
N SER A 179 9.79 -12.64 11.71
CA SER A 179 9.46 -13.74 12.62
C SER A 179 8.13 -14.40 12.26
N GLU A 180 7.90 -15.61 12.79
CA GLU A 180 6.62 -16.32 12.63
C GLU A 180 5.42 -15.49 13.07
N SER A 181 5.57 -14.72 14.15
CA SER A 181 4.57 -13.78 14.64
C SER A 181 4.28 -12.64 13.66
N GLU A 182 5.28 -12.12 12.95
CA GLU A 182 5.10 -10.99 12.02
C GLU A 182 4.55 -11.41 10.67
N ARG A 183 4.93 -12.61 10.19
CA ARG A 183 4.46 -13.14 8.91
C ARG A 183 3.06 -13.78 9.00
N GLY A 184 2.61 -14.13 10.20
CA GLY A 184 1.35 -14.83 10.42
C GLY A 184 1.32 -16.16 9.68
N ARG A 185 0.29 -16.36 8.83
CA ARG A 185 0.10 -17.60 8.04
C ARG A 185 0.77 -17.57 6.67
N PHE A 186 1.67 -16.63 6.41
CA PHE A 186 2.36 -16.57 5.12
C PHE A 186 3.40 -17.68 4.99
N THR A 187 3.13 -18.64 4.09
CA THR A 187 4.00 -19.80 3.77
C THR A 187 4.60 -19.72 2.37
N GLY A 188 4.68 -18.51 1.82
CA GLY A 188 5.11 -18.26 0.44
C GLY A 188 3.93 -18.06 -0.52
N HIS A 189 4.24 -17.83 -1.78
CA HIS A 189 3.24 -17.58 -2.81
C HIS A 189 2.75 -18.91 -3.40
N PRO A 190 1.44 -19.22 -3.27
CA PRO A 190 0.89 -20.49 -3.72
C PRO A 190 1.04 -20.65 -5.23
N MET A 191 1.24 -21.90 -5.65
CA MET A 191 1.56 -22.26 -7.03
C MET A 191 0.43 -23.11 -7.58
N CYS A 192 -0.02 -22.80 -8.78
CA CYS A 192 -0.94 -23.66 -9.50
C CYS A 192 -0.25 -24.96 -9.88
N GLU A 193 -0.87 -26.09 -9.55
CA GLU A 193 -0.32 -27.42 -9.82
C GLU A 193 -0.34 -27.80 -11.31
N PHE A 194 -1.10 -27.08 -12.13
CA PHE A 194 -1.28 -27.37 -13.56
C PHE A 194 -0.38 -26.53 -14.46
N CYS A 195 -0.33 -25.22 -14.21
CA CYS A 195 0.42 -24.28 -15.05
C CYS A 195 1.70 -23.74 -14.39
N GLU A 196 2.00 -24.17 -13.15
CA GLU A 196 3.20 -23.79 -12.41
C GLU A 196 3.33 -22.28 -12.10
N ASN A 197 2.30 -21.49 -12.41
CA ASN A 197 2.24 -20.06 -12.09
C ASN A 197 2.03 -19.83 -10.60
N ARG A 198 2.62 -18.75 -10.07
CA ARG A 198 2.49 -18.35 -8.67
C ARG A 198 1.54 -17.17 -8.51
N PHE A 199 0.78 -17.20 -7.42
CA PHE A 199 -0.26 -16.21 -7.11
C PHE A 199 0.05 -15.50 -5.80
N TYR A 200 -0.55 -14.33 -5.59
CA TYR A 200 -0.31 -13.53 -4.39
C TYR A 200 -0.72 -14.28 -3.12
N GLY A 201 -1.92 -14.85 -3.10
CA GLY A 201 -2.39 -15.74 -2.06
C GLY A 201 -3.41 -16.75 -2.58
N ASP A 202 -4.03 -17.48 -1.66
CA ASP A 202 -4.94 -18.59 -1.98
C ASP A 202 -6.22 -18.13 -2.69
N ASN A 203 -6.65 -16.89 -2.44
CA ASN A 203 -7.83 -16.32 -3.11
C ASN A 203 -7.58 -16.12 -4.61
N GLU A 204 -6.42 -15.55 -4.98
CA GLU A 204 -6.06 -15.37 -6.39
C GLU A 204 -5.81 -16.71 -7.08
N LEU A 205 -5.20 -17.67 -6.38
CA LEU A 205 -5.06 -19.03 -6.89
C LEU A 205 -6.43 -19.68 -7.10
N TYR A 206 -7.34 -19.60 -6.12
CA TYR A 206 -8.69 -20.16 -6.23
C TYR A 206 -9.45 -19.57 -7.42
N LEU A 207 -9.39 -18.24 -7.60
CA LEU A 207 -10.02 -17.58 -8.74
C LEU A 207 -9.43 -18.11 -10.05
N HIS A 208 -8.10 -18.16 -10.17
CA HIS A 208 -7.43 -18.73 -11.33
C HIS A 208 -7.84 -20.19 -11.59
N MET A 209 -7.91 -21.02 -10.54
CA MET A 209 -8.34 -22.41 -10.70
C MET A 209 -9.77 -22.48 -11.20
N SER A 210 -10.68 -21.66 -10.68
CA SER A 210 -12.08 -21.67 -11.10
C SER A 210 -12.33 -21.19 -12.54
N THR A 211 -11.44 -20.34 -13.10
CA THR A 211 -11.61 -19.76 -14.44
C THR A 211 -10.80 -20.46 -15.52
N GLU A 212 -9.56 -20.85 -15.22
CA GLU A 212 -8.60 -21.38 -16.20
C GLU A 212 -8.51 -22.91 -16.19
N HIS A 213 -8.90 -23.56 -15.08
CA HIS A 213 -8.83 -25.01 -14.94
C HIS A 213 -10.23 -25.55 -14.60
N PHE A 214 -10.93 -26.04 -15.61
CA PHE A 214 -12.32 -26.49 -15.50
C PHE A 214 -12.57 -27.32 -14.25
N THR A 215 -13.46 -26.84 -13.38
CA THR A 215 -14.04 -27.63 -12.30
C THR A 215 -15.12 -28.51 -12.88
N CYS A 216 -14.98 -29.83 -12.79
CA CYS A 216 -16.06 -30.73 -13.16
C CYS A 216 -17.25 -30.53 -12.20
N HIS A 217 -18.39 -30.01 -12.68
CA HIS A 217 -19.59 -29.78 -11.86
C HIS A 217 -20.27 -31.06 -11.35
N ILE A 218 -19.79 -32.25 -11.75
CA ILE A 218 -20.33 -33.56 -11.37
C ILE A 218 -19.63 -34.11 -10.11
N CYS A 219 -18.32 -33.88 -9.95
CA CYS A 219 -17.50 -34.43 -8.86
C CYS A 219 -17.86 -33.91 -7.43
N PRO A 220 -18.24 -32.62 -7.22
CA PRO A 220 -18.60 -32.11 -5.89
C PRO A 220 -19.82 -32.80 -5.26
N ARG A 221 -20.67 -33.45 -6.07
CA ARG A 221 -21.83 -34.22 -5.57
C ARG A 221 -21.45 -35.60 -5.05
N GLN A 222 -20.26 -36.10 -5.38
CA GLN A 222 -19.79 -37.44 -4.99
C GLN A 222 -18.75 -37.39 -3.87
N HIS A 223 -17.92 -36.33 -3.80
CA HIS A 223 -16.91 -36.14 -2.76
C HIS A 223 -16.81 -34.66 -2.34
N PRO A 224 -17.52 -34.22 -1.27
CA PRO A 224 -17.61 -32.80 -0.87
C PRO A 224 -16.29 -32.18 -0.37
N GLU A 225 -15.21 -32.97 -0.21
CA GLU A 225 -13.91 -32.50 0.28
C GLU A 225 -12.79 -32.54 -0.80
N GLN A 226 -13.09 -32.88 -2.06
CA GLN A 226 -12.10 -32.98 -3.13
C GLN A 226 -12.54 -32.21 -4.36
N TYR A 227 -11.86 -31.08 -4.63
CA TYR A 227 -11.99 -30.37 -5.89
C TYR A 227 -11.07 -31.03 -6.93
N GLU A 228 -11.63 -31.82 -7.84
CA GLU A 228 -10.88 -32.36 -8.99
C GLU A 228 -10.87 -31.31 -10.11
N TYR A 229 -9.68 -30.79 -10.41
CA TYR A 229 -9.43 -29.85 -11.49
C TYR A 229 -8.81 -30.60 -12.68
N PHE A 230 -9.26 -30.30 -13.90
CA PHE A 230 -8.76 -30.93 -15.13
C PHE A 230 -8.07 -29.90 -16.03
N ASN A 231 -7.07 -30.35 -16.79
CA ASN A 231 -6.46 -29.57 -17.86
C ASN A 231 -7.43 -29.43 -19.04
N SER A 232 -7.43 -28.25 -19.66
CA SER A 232 -8.04 -28.05 -20.99
C SER A 232 -7.23 -28.70 -22.10
#